data_AF-A0A6G7Y1P5-F1
#
_entry.id   AF-A0A6G7Y1P5-F1
#
_cell.length_a   1.000
_cell.length_b   1.000
_cell.length_c   1.000
_cell.angle_alpha   90.00
_cell.angle_beta   90.00
_cell.angle_gamma   90.00
#
_symmetry.space_group_name_H-M   'P 1'
#
loop_
_entity.id
_entity.type
_entity.pdbx_description
1 polymer ?
#
loop_
_entity_poly.entity_id
_entity_poly.type
_entity_poly.pdbx_seq_one_letter_code
_entity_poly.pdbx_strand_id
1 'polypeptide(L)'
;MSRKLELSIGKLERLRTEVSETYESARAESRLIPFGQANIIGRPNIYKGVQAKYAKVRKLLDEVDKQEQRVEKIEKVEQFKEDNELIKDVHVVGKSRYATVGAKTSVNNVAYFEDKLAKMIELNEASKAHNKRRKADEPLYKTFGTQITALRRKVESLKAIESKSKDDASNISESAQRLIDDGQVRQWLKKPIYYFVTGLRKVALELNEDGEFIVSKRYYPSSAEDKQTVSMLIGKEVI
;
A
#
# COMPACT_ATOMS: atom_id res chain seq x y z
N MET A 1 3.13 18.13 -5.63
CA MET A 1 1.88 17.35 -5.44
C MET A 1 1.82 16.21 -6.45
N SER A 2 1.41 15.01 -6.02
CA SER A 2 1.13 13.93 -6.97
C SER A 2 -0.22 14.13 -7.67
N ARG A 3 -0.33 13.71 -8.93
CA ARG A 3 -1.59 13.59 -9.67
C ARG A 3 -2.69 12.88 -8.86
N LYS A 4 -2.31 11.89 -8.03
CA LYS A 4 -3.27 11.15 -7.21
C LYS A 4 -3.89 12.01 -6.10
N LEU A 5 -3.11 12.90 -5.49
CA LEU A 5 -3.57 13.83 -4.47
C LEU A 5 -4.50 14.87 -5.10
N GLU A 6 -4.09 15.48 -6.20
CA GLU A 6 -4.90 16.43 -6.97
C GLU A 6 -6.27 15.87 -7.35
N LEU A 7 -6.32 14.65 -7.92
CA LEU A 7 -7.59 13.99 -8.25
C LEU A 7 -8.46 13.72 -7.01
N SER A 8 -7.83 13.45 -5.87
CA SER A 8 -8.56 13.18 -4.62
C SER A 8 -9.11 14.47 -4.00
N ILE A 9 -8.38 15.57 -4.09
CA ILE A 9 -8.82 16.91 -3.70
C ILE A 9 -9.97 17.37 -4.59
N GLY A 10 -9.84 17.26 -5.92
CA GLY A 10 -10.92 17.64 -6.84
C GLY A 10 -12.19 16.81 -6.65
N LYS A 11 -12.08 15.53 -6.25
CA LYS A 11 -13.26 14.73 -5.84
C LYS A 11 -13.88 15.27 -4.55
N LEU A 12 -13.06 15.63 -3.56
CA LEU A 12 -13.52 16.18 -2.28
C LEU A 12 -14.29 17.49 -2.48
N GLU A 13 -13.74 18.41 -3.28
CA GLU A 13 -14.38 19.68 -3.62
C GLU A 13 -15.73 19.46 -4.28
N ARG A 14 -15.80 18.57 -5.28
CA ARG A 14 -17.08 18.22 -5.94
C ARG A 14 -18.13 17.70 -4.97
N LEU A 15 -17.74 16.81 -4.05
CA LEU A 15 -18.67 16.29 -3.03
C LEU A 15 -19.15 17.39 -2.09
N ARG A 16 -18.27 18.31 -1.68
CA ARG A 16 -18.65 19.46 -0.85
C ARG A 16 -19.63 20.40 -1.58
N THR A 17 -19.40 20.66 -2.86
CA THR A 17 -20.34 21.44 -3.70
C THR A 17 -21.69 20.73 -3.81
N GLU A 18 -21.71 19.42 -4.08
CA GLU A 18 -22.96 18.66 -4.17
C GLU A 18 -23.73 18.65 -2.83
N VAL A 19 -23.03 18.52 -1.70
CA VAL A 19 -23.63 18.66 -0.37
C VAL A 19 -24.31 20.02 -0.23
N SER A 20 -23.61 21.10 -0.58
CA SER A 20 -24.14 22.47 -0.46
C SER A 20 -25.37 22.67 -1.35
N GLU A 21 -25.30 22.29 -2.62
CA GLU A 21 -26.40 22.43 -3.58
C GLU A 21 -27.63 21.59 -3.17
N THR A 22 -27.41 20.34 -2.75
CA THR A 22 -28.51 19.47 -2.31
C THR A 22 -29.15 19.96 -1.01
N TYR A 23 -28.36 20.53 -0.11
CA TYR A 23 -28.85 21.14 1.12
C TYR A 23 -29.66 22.41 0.84
N GLU A 24 -29.16 23.33 0.03
CA GLU A 24 -29.88 24.55 -0.35
C GLU A 24 -31.18 24.22 -1.11
N SER A 25 -31.13 23.22 -1.99
CA SER A 25 -32.32 22.74 -2.70
C SER A 25 -33.36 22.11 -1.76
N ALA A 26 -32.92 21.38 -0.72
CA ALA A 26 -33.83 20.85 0.31
C ALA A 26 -34.45 21.97 1.15
N ARG A 27 -33.66 22.99 1.48
CA ARG A 27 -34.10 24.15 2.25
C ARG A 27 -35.09 25.01 1.46
N ALA A 28 -34.84 25.22 0.17
CA ALA A 28 -35.75 25.93 -0.72
C ALA A 28 -37.10 25.21 -0.82
N GLU A 29 -37.12 23.89 -1.02
CA GLU A 29 -38.36 23.10 -1.01
C GLU A 29 -39.07 23.15 0.35
N SER A 30 -38.32 23.04 1.45
CA SER A 30 -38.89 23.12 2.79
C SER A 30 -39.57 24.47 3.06
N ARG A 31 -39.01 25.58 2.57
CA ARG A 31 -39.61 26.92 2.68
C ARG A 31 -40.93 27.08 1.93
N LEU A 32 -41.15 26.29 0.88
CA LEU A 32 -42.43 26.30 0.15
C LEU A 32 -43.54 25.59 0.93
N ILE A 33 -43.20 24.79 1.94
CA ILE A 33 -44.17 24.12 2.80
C ILE A 33 -44.56 25.08 3.95
N PRO A 34 -45.85 25.42 4.10
CA PRO A 34 -46.30 26.24 5.21
C PRO A 34 -45.93 25.63 6.57
N PHE A 35 -45.42 26.46 7.48
CA PHE A 35 -44.93 26.01 8.78
C PHE A 35 -46.06 25.36 9.61
N GLY A 36 -45.80 24.17 10.16
CA GLY A 36 -46.75 23.45 11.01
C GLY A 36 -47.82 22.64 10.26
N GLN A 37 -47.80 22.59 8.92
CA GLN A 37 -48.74 21.78 8.14
C GLN A 37 -48.53 20.28 8.42
N ALA A 38 -49.51 19.61 9.02
CA ALA A 38 -49.43 18.17 9.24
C ALA A 38 -49.58 17.37 7.92
N ASN A 39 -48.99 16.18 7.87
CA ASN A 39 -49.21 15.27 6.75
C ASN A 39 -50.60 14.61 6.85
N ILE A 40 -51.40 14.68 5.79
CA ILE A 40 -52.79 14.20 5.80
C ILE A 40 -52.84 12.74 5.32
N ILE A 41 -53.46 11.87 6.12
CA ILE A 41 -53.67 10.45 5.80
C ILE A 41 -54.50 10.34 4.52
N GLY A 42 -54.05 9.52 3.55
CA GLY A 42 -54.71 9.35 2.26
C GLY A 42 -54.24 10.28 1.14
N ARG A 43 -53.32 11.23 1.43
CA ARG A 43 -52.65 12.07 0.41
C ARG A 43 -51.15 11.74 0.31
N PRO A 44 -50.49 12.07 -0.82
CA PRO A 44 -49.04 11.98 -0.93
C PRO A 44 -48.36 12.83 0.15
N ASN A 45 -47.32 12.26 0.79
CA ASN A 45 -46.59 12.95 1.85
C ASN A 45 -45.85 14.19 1.31
N ILE A 46 -46.27 15.37 1.76
CA ILE A 46 -45.72 16.68 1.37
C ILE A 46 -44.23 16.84 1.73
N TYR A 47 -43.75 16.12 2.75
CA TYR A 47 -42.36 16.16 3.20
C TYR A 47 -41.47 15.13 2.48
N LYS A 48 -42.03 14.24 1.66
CA LYS A 48 -41.27 13.11 1.07
C LYS A 48 -40.06 13.57 0.25
N GLY A 49 -40.22 14.62 -0.55
CA GLY A 49 -39.13 15.19 -1.37
C GLY A 49 -38.00 15.77 -0.52
N VAL A 50 -38.37 16.64 0.43
CA VAL A 50 -37.44 17.26 1.39
C VAL A 50 -36.71 16.20 2.21
N GLN A 51 -37.42 15.19 2.74
CA GLN A 51 -36.84 14.07 3.48
C GLN A 51 -35.86 13.27 2.63
N ALA A 52 -36.19 12.98 1.37
CA ALA A 52 -35.31 12.27 0.46
C ALA A 52 -34.02 13.06 0.18
N LYS A 53 -34.12 14.39 -0.01
CA LYS A 53 -32.94 15.25 -0.18
C LYS A 53 -32.08 15.31 1.07
N TYR A 54 -32.67 15.47 2.26
CA TYR A 54 -31.90 15.41 3.51
C TYR A 54 -31.24 14.04 3.74
N ALA A 55 -31.91 12.95 3.35
CA ALA A 55 -31.29 11.62 3.38
C ALA A 55 -30.11 11.52 2.39
N LYS A 56 -30.22 12.14 1.21
CA LYS A 56 -29.09 12.26 0.26
C LYS A 56 -27.94 13.06 0.85
N VAL A 57 -28.22 14.22 1.46
CA VAL A 57 -27.20 15.07 2.13
C VAL A 57 -26.44 14.27 3.18
N ARG A 58 -27.12 13.49 4.03
CA ARG A 58 -26.45 12.63 5.04
C ARG A 58 -25.49 11.63 4.39
N LYS A 59 -25.91 10.95 3.32
CA LYS A 59 -25.05 10.01 2.59
C LYS A 59 -23.84 10.71 1.96
N LEU A 60 -24.04 11.90 1.40
CA LEU A 60 -22.95 12.68 0.82
C LEU A 60 -21.97 13.16 1.89
N LEU A 61 -22.44 13.58 3.07
CA LEU A 61 -21.58 13.93 4.21
C LEU A 61 -20.72 12.75 4.66
N ASP A 62 -21.28 11.53 4.73
CA ASP A 62 -20.49 10.32 5.00
C ASP A 62 -19.44 10.04 3.92
N GLU A 63 -19.73 10.37 2.65
CA GLU A 63 -18.76 10.24 1.57
C GLU A 63 -17.66 11.32 1.64
N VAL A 64 -18.02 12.55 2.03
CA VAL A 64 -17.07 13.64 2.28
C VAL A 64 -16.09 13.22 3.37
N ASP A 65 -16.54 12.75 4.54
CA ASP A 65 -15.63 12.29 5.61
C ASP A 65 -14.67 11.17 5.14
N LYS A 66 -15.19 10.17 4.42
CA LYS A 66 -14.35 9.11 3.84
C LYS A 66 -13.33 9.66 2.85
N GLN A 67 -13.70 10.67 2.07
CA GLN A 67 -12.82 11.28 1.08
C GLN A 67 -11.79 12.19 1.74
N GLU A 68 -12.13 12.94 2.78
CA GLU A 68 -11.19 13.72 3.60
C GLU A 68 -10.14 12.82 4.22
N GLN A 69 -10.55 11.72 4.87
CA GLN A 69 -9.61 10.73 5.41
C GLN A 69 -8.72 10.10 4.33
N ARG A 70 -9.20 10.00 3.09
CA ARG A 70 -8.40 9.50 1.97
C ARG A 70 -7.37 10.53 1.52
N VAL A 71 -7.75 11.81 1.41
CA VAL A 71 -6.84 12.91 1.07
C VAL A 71 -5.74 13.00 2.12
N GLU A 72 -6.10 13.05 3.40
CA GLU A 72 -5.13 13.13 4.52
C GLU A 72 -4.12 11.97 4.50
N LYS A 73 -4.56 10.74 4.18
CA LYS A 73 -3.64 9.59 4.06
C LYS A 73 -2.71 9.72 2.86
N ILE A 74 -3.16 10.27 1.74
CA ILE A 74 -2.33 10.45 0.56
C ILE A 74 -1.29 11.55 0.84
N GLU A 75 -1.69 12.65 1.48
CA GLU A 75 -0.79 13.72 1.92
C GLU A 75 0.28 13.18 2.86
N LYS A 76 -0.08 12.40 3.89
CA LYS A 76 0.90 11.74 4.77
C LYS A 76 1.88 10.85 4.02
N VAL A 77 1.43 10.18 2.96
CA VAL A 77 2.28 9.34 2.12
C VAL A 77 3.24 10.18 1.28
N GLU A 78 2.81 11.34 0.79
CA GLU A 78 3.66 12.28 0.05
C GLU A 78 4.70 12.92 0.97
N GLN A 79 4.28 13.47 2.11
CA GLN A 79 5.17 14.03 3.13
C GLN A 79 6.23 13.01 3.57
N PHE A 80 5.83 11.77 3.83
CA PHE A 80 6.78 10.73 4.23
C PHE A 80 7.82 10.41 3.14
N LYS A 81 7.48 10.56 1.86
CA LYS A 81 8.43 10.41 0.75
C LYS A 81 9.33 11.63 0.59
N GLU A 82 8.80 12.82 0.80
CA GLU A 82 9.58 14.06 0.80
C GLU A 82 10.62 14.06 1.93
N ASP A 83 10.23 13.64 3.13
CA ASP A 83 11.11 13.52 4.29
C ASP A 83 12.19 12.42 4.12
N ASN A 84 11.95 11.44 3.24
CA ASN A 84 12.81 10.28 3.04
C ASN A 84 13.08 10.08 1.55
N GLU A 85 14.00 10.87 0.99
CA GLU A 85 14.34 10.86 -0.44
C GLU A 85 14.74 9.46 -0.98
N LEU A 86 15.37 8.63 -0.15
CA LEU A 86 15.78 7.26 -0.50
C LEU A 86 14.61 6.28 -0.62
N ILE A 87 13.42 6.66 -0.14
CA ILE A 87 12.27 5.76 -0.07
C ILE A 87 11.49 5.75 -1.39
N LYS A 88 11.30 4.56 -1.94
CA LYS A 88 10.51 4.35 -3.16
C LYS A 88 9.17 3.70 -2.82
N ASP A 89 9.25 2.56 -2.12
CA ASP A 89 8.12 1.71 -1.82
C ASP A 89 7.58 1.93 -0.40
N VAL A 90 6.35 2.42 -0.29
CA VAL A 90 5.71 2.73 1.00
C VAL A 90 4.42 1.94 1.21
N HIS A 91 3.99 1.85 2.45
CA HIS A 91 2.68 1.34 2.84
C HIS A 91 2.09 2.16 3.97
N VAL A 92 0.76 2.13 4.03
CA VAL A 92 -0.03 2.71 5.12
C VAL A 92 -0.44 1.57 6.05
N VAL A 93 -0.15 1.72 7.33
CA VAL A 93 -0.52 0.79 8.40
C VAL A 93 -1.70 1.37 9.16
N GLY A 94 -2.87 0.75 9.02
CA GLY A 94 -4.11 1.18 9.65
C GLY A 94 -5.17 1.66 8.66
N LYS A 95 -6.43 1.68 9.11
CA LYS A 95 -7.59 2.05 8.29
C LYS A 95 -8.09 3.47 8.52
N SER A 96 -7.71 4.11 9.63
CA SER A 96 -8.20 5.44 10.02
C SER A 96 -7.25 6.55 9.60
N ARG A 97 -7.62 7.81 9.85
CA ARG A 97 -6.74 8.98 9.72
C ARG A 97 -5.46 8.87 10.55
N TYR A 98 -5.49 8.14 11.67
CA TYR A 98 -4.33 7.88 12.52
C TYR A 98 -3.41 6.77 11.99
N ALA A 99 -3.62 6.32 10.76
CA ALA A 99 -2.75 5.36 10.13
C ALA A 99 -1.33 5.92 10.00
N THR A 100 -0.34 5.06 10.23
CA THR A 100 1.08 5.40 10.08
C THR A 100 1.56 5.04 8.69
N VAL A 101 2.54 5.79 8.18
CA VAL A 101 3.21 5.47 6.90
C VAL A 101 4.55 4.83 7.21
N GLY A 102 4.88 3.76 6.49
CA GLY A 102 6.13 3.03 6.68
C GLY A 102 6.74 2.52 5.38
N ALA A 103 8.05 2.31 5.40
CA ALA A 103 8.79 1.69 4.30
C ALA A 103 8.37 0.23 4.11
N LYS A 104 8.03 -0.18 2.89
CA LYS A 104 7.88 -1.62 2.58
C LYS A 104 9.24 -2.31 2.54
N THR A 105 9.25 -3.60 2.86
CA THR A 105 10.39 -4.49 2.65
C THR A 105 10.53 -4.84 1.18
N SER A 106 11.28 -4.03 0.44
CA SER A 106 11.50 -4.18 -0.99
C SER A 106 12.97 -3.90 -1.33
N VAL A 107 13.47 -4.57 -2.37
CA VAL A 107 14.80 -4.30 -2.94
C VAL A 107 14.96 -2.83 -3.34
N ASN A 108 13.89 -2.18 -3.79
CA ASN A 108 13.89 -0.77 -4.15
C ASN A 108 14.25 0.17 -2.98
N ASN A 109 14.08 -0.28 -1.74
CA ASN A 109 14.35 0.47 -0.52
C ASN A 109 15.64 0.03 0.19
N VAL A 110 16.54 -0.72 -0.46
CA VAL A 110 17.79 -1.19 0.17
C VAL A 110 18.60 -0.01 0.72
N ALA A 111 18.85 1.01 -0.11
CA ALA A 111 19.59 2.21 0.29
C ALA A 111 18.97 2.91 1.51
N TYR A 112 17.63 3.02 1.54
CA TYR A 112 16.92 3.58 2.70
C TYR A 112 17.18 2.77 3.99
N PHE A 113 17.15 1.44 3.91
CA PHE A 113 17.38 0.60 5.08
C PHE A 113 18.85 0.60 5.53
N GLU A 114 19.80 0.79 4.62
CA GLU A 114 21.22 0.96 4.92
C GLU A 114 21.49 2.28 5.66
N ASP A 115 21.00 3.39 5.13
CA ASP A 115 21.09 4.70 5.78
C ASP A 115 20.45 4.68 7.17
N LYS A 116 19.25 4.09 7.27
CA LYS A 116 18.57 3.89 8.55
C LYS A 116 19.38 3.04 9.53
N LEU A 117 20.07 2.01 9.03
CA LEU A 117 20.92 1.16 9.85
C LEU A 117 22.14 1.93 10.37
N ALA A 118 22.80 2.71 9.52
CA ALA A 118 23.94 3.54 9.90
C ALA A 118 23.56 4.54 11.00
N LYS A 119 22.47 5.30 10.79
CA LYS A 119 21.93 6.24 11.80
C LYS A 119 21.59 5.54 13.11
N MET A 120 21.00 4.34 13.05
CA MET A 120 20.64 3.59 14.25
C MET A 120 21.87 3.07 15.02
N ILE A 121 22.95 2.71 14.32
CA ILE A 121 24.22 2.32 14.92
C ILE A 121 24.84 3.52 15.64
N GLU A 122 24.94 4.67 14.97
CA GLU A 122 25.48 5.91 15.54
C GLU A 122 24.72 6.33 16.80
N LEU A 123 23.39 6.37 16.73
CA LEU A 123 22.53 6.69 17.89
C LEU A 123 22.73 5.70 19.05
N ASN A 124 22.93 4.42 18.75
CA ASN A 124 23.15 3.41 19.76
C ASN A 124 24.54 3.53 20.41
N GLU A 125 25.56 3.90 19.66
CA GLU A 125 26.90 4.19 20.19
C GLU A 125 26.87 5.43 21.09
N ALA A 126 26.21 6.50 20.66
CA ALA A 126 25.99 7.70 21.47
C ALA A 126 25.22 7.38 22.77
N SER A 127 24.17 6.56 22.68
CA SER A 127 23.39 6.11 23.84
C SER A 127 24.23 5.29 24.82
N LYS A 128 25.07 4.38 24.31
CA LYS A 128 26.00 3.60 25.13
C LYS A 128 27.06 4.49 25.79
N ALA A 129 27.60 5.46 25.06
CA ALA A 129 28.60 6.39 25.58
C ALA A 129 28.01 7.26 26.70
N HIS A 130 26.80 7.79 26.51
CA HIS A 130 26.06 8.49 27.54
C HIS A 130 25.85 7.60 28.76
N ASN A 131 25.26 6.41 28.58
CA ASN A 131 24.96 5.50 29.68
C ASN A 131 26.20 5.04 30.47
N LYS A 132 27.37 4.98 29.84
CA LYS A 132 28.64 4.67 30.49
C LYS A 132 29.16 5.82 31.37
N ARG A 133 28.89 7.07 30.98
CA ARG A 133 29.36 8.29 31.67
C ARG A 133 28.30 8.92 32.59
N ARG A 134 27.07 8.44 32.49
CA ARG A 134 25.88 8.95 33.18
C ARG A 134 26.04 8.89 34.70
N LYS A 135 25.64 9.95 35.39
CA LYS A 135 25.51 9.97 36.86
C LYS A 135 24.21 9.29 37.31
N ALA A 136 24.08 8.95 38.59
CA ALA A 136 22.92 8.19 39.08
C ALA A 136 21.58 8.92 38.89
N ASP A 137 21.60 10.25 38.96
CA ASP A 137 20.47 11.18 38.85
C ASP A 137 20.01 11.49 37.41
N GLU A 138 20.86 11.25 36.42
CA GLU A 138 20.53 11.49 35.01
C GLU A 138 19.68 10.34 34.41
N PRO A 139 18.87 10.53 33.36
CA PRO A 139 18.07 9.45 32.79
C PRO A 139 18.91 8.46 31.95
N LEU A 140 18.57 7.16 32.03
CA LEU A 140 19.19 6.13 31.18
C LEU A 140 18.65 6.21 29.75
N TYR A 141 19.54 6.29 28.76
CA TYR A 141 19.15 6.33 27.35
C TYR A 141 18.86 4.93 26.81
N LYS A 142 17.87 4.83 25.93
CA LYS A 142 17.48 3.58 25.29
C LYS A 142 18.57 3.11 24.32
N THR A 143 18.94 1.83 24.38
CA THR A 143 19.83 1.20 23.40
C THR A 143 19.03 0.43 22.35
N PHE A 144 19.60 0.26 21.16
CA PHE A 144 18.90 -0.26 19.97
C PHE A 144 19.47 -1.60 19.45
N GLY A 145 20.24 -2.34 20.24
CA GLY A 145 20.97 -3.54 19.79
C GLY A 145 20.10 -4.61 19.10
N THR A 146 18.91 -4.90 19.63
CA THR A 146 17.97 -5.87 19.02
C THR A 146 17.40 -5.35 17.69
N GLN A 147 17.09 -4.05 17.63
CA GLN A 147 16.56 -3.40 16.43
C GLN A 147 17.62 -3.32 15.32
N ILE A 148 18.86 -3.01 15.68
CA ILE A 148 20.02 -3.02 14.77
C ILE A 148 20.20 -4.41 14.16
N THR A 149 20.22 -5.46 15.00
CA THR A 149 20.37 -6.84 14.52
C THR A 149 19.25 -7.23 13.55
N ALA A 150 18.00 -6.89 13.88
CA ALA A 150 16.86 -7.17 13.02
C ALA A 150 16.91 -6.40 11.70
N LEU A 151 17.35 -5.13 11.73
CA LEU A 151 17.49 -4.30 10.53
C LEU A 151 18.66 -4.78 9.65
N ARG A 152 19.77 -5.20 10.26
CA ARG A 152 20.92 -5.78 9.54
C ARG A 152 20.52 -7.04 8.76
N ARG A 153 19.85 -7.99 9.42
CA ARG A 153 19.31 -9.20 8.77
C ARG A 153 18.38 -8.87 7.61
N LYS A 154 17.58 -7.80 7.75
CA LYS A 154 16.69 -7.33 6.67
C LYS A 154 17.48 -6.80 5.49
N VAL A 155 18.50 -5.97 5.71
CA VAL A 155 19.36 -5.45 4.65
C VAL A 155 20.09 -6.59 3.94
N GLU A 156 20.71 -7.50 4.69
CA GLU A 156 21.39 -8.70 4.16
C GLU A 156 20.44 -9.53 3.28
N SER A 157 19.22 -9.81 3.77
CA SER A 157 18.22 -10.54 2.99
C SER A 157 17.80 -9.81 1.70
N LEU A 158 17.64 -8.48 1.74
CA LEU A 158 17.26 -7.72 0.53
C LEU A 158 18.41 -7.66 -0.48
N LYS A 159 19.67 -7.54 -0.03
CA LYS A 159 20.85 -7.60 -0.89
C LYS A 159 21.01 -8.96 -1.55
N ALA A 160 20.80 -10.05 -0.80
CA ALA A 160 20.82 -11.40 -1.36
C ALA A 160 19.74 -11.59 -2.44
N ILE A 161 18.58 -10.95 -2.27
CA ILE A 161 17.53 -10.95 -3.29
C ILE A 161 17.95 -10.16 -4.53
N GLU A 162 18.58 -9.01 -4.34
CA GLU A 162 19.07 -8.18 -5.43
C GLU A 162 20.19 -8.85 -6.23
N SER A 163 21.17 -9.47 -5.56
CA SER A 163 22.26 -10.18 -6.20
C SER A 163 21.73 -11.38 -6.99
N LYS A 164 20.90 -12.23 -6.36
CA LYS A 164 20.30 -13.38 -7.05
C LYS A 164 19.53 -12.95 -8.29
N SER A 165 18.76 -11.87 -8.21
CA SER A 165 18.04 -11.35 -9.37
C SER A 165 18.94 -10.82 -10.49
N LYS A 166 20.14 -10.33 -10.18
CA LYS A 166 21.11 -9.89 -11.19
C LYS A 166 21.74 -11.09 -11.88
N ASP A 167 22.08 -12.11 -11.11
CA ASP A 167 22.62 -13.38 -11.61
C ASP A 167 21.58 -14.11 -12.50
N ASP A 168 20.32 -14.14 -12.04
CA ASP A 168 19.17 -14.66 -12.78
C ASP A 168 18.99 -13.95 -14.13
N ALA A 169 19.21 -12.63 -14.17
CA ALA A 169 19.07 -11.84 -15.40
C ALA A 169 20.21 -12.09 -16.41
N SER A 170 21.41 -12.47 -15.94
CA SER A 170 22.53 -12.82 -16.83
C SER A 170 22.48 -14.24 -17.36
N ASN A 171 21.87 -15.17 -16.62
CA ASN A 171 21.88 -16.60 -16.92
C ASN A 171 20.55 -17.12 -17.49
N ILE A 172 19.63 -16.25 -17.93
CA ILE A 172 18.30 -16.69 -18.36
C ILE A 172 18.35 -17.53 -19.65
N SER A 173 17.62 -18.65 -19.67
CA SER A 173 17.53 -19.50 -20.86
C SER A 173 16.61 -18.89 -21.92
N GLU A 174 16.79 -19.29 -23.19
CA GLU A 174 15.93 -18.81 -24.28
C GLU A 174 14.46 -19.15 -24.07
N SER A 175 14.16 -20.34 -23.52
CA SER A 175 12.77 -20.75 -23.24
C SER A 175 12.17 -19.87 -22.15
N ALA A 176 12.92 -19.56 -21.09
CA ALA A 176 12.46 -18.67 -20.04
C ALA A 176 12.26 -17.23 -20.55
N GLN A 177 13.18 -16.73 -21.39
CA GLN A 177 13.05 -15.40 -21.99
C GLN A 177 11.80 -15.30 -22.88
N ARG A 178 11.49 -16.33 -23.67
CA ARG A 178 10.26 -16.38 -24.48
C ARG A 178 8.99 -16.26 -23.62
N LEU A 179 8.92 -16.94 -22.47
CA LEU A 179 7.77 -16.83 -21.57
C LEU A 179 7.59 -15.41 -21.01
N ILE A 180 8.69 -14.69 -20.80
CA ILE A 180 8.66 -13.28 -20.37
C ILE A 180 8.18 -12.39 -21.51
N ASP A 181 8.74 -12.57 -22.71
CA ASP A 181 8.44 -11.74 -23.88
C ASP A 181 7.00 -11.95 -24.38
N ASP A 182 6.50 -13.19 -24.34
CA ASP A 182 5.11 -13.54 -24.62
C ASP A 182 4.14 -13.04 -23.54
N GLY A 183 4.67 -12.50 -22.43
CA GLY A 183 3.89 -11.95 -21.33
C GLY A 183 3.18 -13.01 -20.49
N GLN A 184 3.58 -14.28 -20.58
CA GLN A 184 3.01 -15.38 -19.78
C GLN A 184 3.46 -15.32 -18.31
N VAL A 185 4.60 -14.69 -18.05
CA VAL A 185 5.11 -14.44 -16.70
C VAL A 185 5.49 -12.98 -16.51
N ARG A 186 5.31 -12.48 -15.28
CA ARG A 186 5.67 -11.11 -14.88
C ARG A 186 6.58 -11.10 -13.66
N GLN A 187 7.75 -10.49 -13.80
CA GLN A 187 8.69 -10.33 -12.69
C GLN A 187 8.13 -9.41 -11.59
N TRP A 188 8.34 -9.81 -10.33
CA TRP A 188 7.91 -9.03 -9.19
C TRP A 188 8.91 -7.93 -8.83
N LEU A 189 8.57 -6.69 -9.16
CA LEU A 189 9.40 -5.49 -8.91
C LEU A 189 9.93 -5.33 -7.47
N LYS A 190 9.30 -5.94 -6.46
CA LYS A 190 9.71 -5.78 -5.05
C LYS A 190 10.68 -6.84 -4.58
N LYS A 191 10.58 -8.03 -5.19
CA LYS A 191 11.37 -9.22 -4.92
C LYS A 191 11.61 -9.92 -6.27
N PRO A 192 12.56 -9.40 -7.06
CA PRO A 192 12.70 -9.75 -8.47
C PRO A 192 13.20 -11.19 -8.76
N ILE A 193 13.32 -12.04 -7.74
CA ILE A 193 13.49 -13.50 -7.89
C ILE A 193 12.19 -14.19 -8.37
N TYR A 194 11.03 -13.60 -8.06
CA TYR A 194 9.74 -14.23 -8.34
C TYR A 194 9.13 -13.75 -9.65
N TYR A 195 8.70 -14.69 -10.48
CA TYR A 195 8.01 -14.45 -11.74
C TYR A 195 6.58 -15.00 -11.65
N PHE A 196 5.59 -14.12 -11.56
CA PHE A 196 4.19 -14.54 -11.42
C PHE A 196 3.58 -14.92 -12.76
N VAL A 197 2.93 -16.07 -12.81
CA VAL A 197 2.22 -16.54 -14.02
C VAL A 197 0.97 -15.70 -14.23
N THR A 198 0.79 -15.18 -15.44
CA THR A 198 -0.41 -14.39 -15.78
C THR A 198 -1.65 -15.26 -15.81
N GLY A 199 -2.77 -14.76 -15.29
CA GLY A 199 -4.02 -15.51 -15.18
C GLY A 199 -4.14 -16.36 -13.91
N LEU A 200 -3.02 -16.71 -13.26
CA LEU A 200 -3.03 -17.50 -12.03
C LEU A 200 -2.90 -16.63 -10.78
N ARG A 201 -3.60 -17.03 -9.70
CA ARG A 201 -3.59 -16.29 -8.44
C ARG A 201 -2.49 -16.79 -7.51
N LYS A 202 -1.50 -15.93 -7.23
CA LYS A 202 -0.39 -16.20 -6.29
C LYS A 202 0.47 -17.43 -6.67
N VAL A 203 0.59 -17.73 -7.96
CA VAL A 203 1.49 -18.75 -8.48
C VAL A 203 2.70 -18.08 -9.10
N ALA A 204 3.90 -18.47 -8.67
CA ALA A 204 5.14 -17.89 -9.18
C ALA A 204 6.19 -18.95 -9.49
N LEU A 205 7.09 -18.59 -10.40
CA LEU A 205 8.27 -19.32 -10.80
C LEU A 205 9.52 -18.61 -10.28
N GLU A 206 10.59 -19.37 -10.09
CA GLU A 206 11.93 -18.91 -9.75
C GLU A 206 12.90 -19.49 -10.78
N LEU A 207 13.98 -18.77 -11.07
CA LEU A 207 15.03 -19.29 -11.94
C LEU A 207 15.98 -20.19 -11.13
N ASN A 208 16.43 -21.27 -11.76
CA ASN A 208 17.51 -22.10 -11.26
C ASN A 208 18.87 -21.59 -11.75
N GLU A 209 19.94 -22.27 -11.32
CA GLU A 209 21.31 -21.93 -11.73
C GLU A 209 21.53 -22.06 -13.25
N ASP A 210 20.75 -22.92 -13.91
CA ASP A 210 20.79 -23.17 -15.36
C ASP A 210 19.94 -22.16 -16.18
N GLY A 211 19.24 -21.23 -15.53
CA GLY A 211 18.40 -20.25 -16.22
C GLY A 211 17.00 -20.72 -16.62
N GLU A 212 16.57 -21.90 -16.19
CA GLU A 212 15.24 -22.45 -16.41
C GLU A 212 14.29 -22.10 -15.27
N PHE A 213 13.01 -21.97 -15.59
CA PHE A 213 11.98 -21.76 -14.58
C PHE A 213 11.67 -23.04 -13.80
N ILE A 214 11.62 -22.90 -12.48
CA ILE A 214 11.14 -23.89 -11.53
C ILE A 214 10.00 -23.28 -10.71
N VAL A 215 9.05 -24.11 -10.27
CA VAL A 215 7.96 -23.67 -9.42
C VAL A 215 8.48 -23.13 -8.08
N SER A 216 8.01 -21.95 -7.68
CA SER A 216 8.38 -21.36 -6.40
C SER A 216 7.86 -22.19 -5.23
N LYS A 217 8.73 -22.46 -4.25
CA LYS A 217 8.33 -23.09 -2.97
C LYS A 217 7.36 -22.22 -2.18
N ARG A 218 7.42 -20.89 -2.34
CA ARG A 218 6.60 -19.94 -1.57
C ARG A 218 5.24 -19.69 -2.22
N TYR A 219 5.18 -19.72 -3.54
CA TYR A 219 4.02 -19.38 -4.35
C TYR A 219 3.65 -20.57 -5.25
N TYR A 220 3.41 -21.71 -4.61
CA TYR A 220 3.15 -22.98 -5.26
C TYR A 220 1.68 -23.10 -5.74
N PRO A 221 1.41 -23.67 -6.93
CA PRO A 221 0.06 -23.86 -7.46
C PRO A 221 -0.77 -24.79 -6.57
N SER A 222 -1.95 -24.34 -6.16
CA SER A 222 -2.78 -25.09 -5.20
C SER A 222 -3.85 -25.96 -5.89
N SER A 223 -4.41 -25.51 -7.01
CA SER A 223 -5.39 -26.27 -7.78
C SER A 223 -4.72 -27.26 -8.74
N ALA A 224 -5.40 -28.38 -9.05
CA ALA A 224 -4.95 -29.30 -10.10
C ALA A 224 -4.86 -28.62 -11.47
N GLU A 225 -5.79 -27.70 -11.76
CA GLU A 225 -5.77 -26.89 -12.98
C GLU A 225 -4.56 -25.95 -13.02
N ASP A 226 -4.22 -25.31 -11.89
CA ASP A 226 -3.03 -24.47 -11.78
C ASP A 226 -1.75 -25.30 -12.00
N LYS A 227 -1.71 -26.54 -11.47
CA LYS A 227 -0.58 -27.45 -11.68
C LYS A 227 -0.43 -27.84 -13.14
N GLN A 228 -1.53 -28.16 -13.82
CA GLN A 228 -1.53 -28.52 -15.24
C GLN A 228 -1.11 -27.35 -16.13
N THR A 229 -1.59 -26.14 -15.85
CA THR A 229 -1.19 -24.95 -16.61
C THR A 229 0.30 -24.65 -16.42
N VAL A 230 0.81 -24.74 -15.20
CA VAL A 230 2.25 -24.55 -14.93
C VAL A 230 3.10 -25.66 -15.54
N SER A 231 2.65 -26.93 -15.51
CA SER A 231 3.39 -28.03 -16.12
C SER A 231 3.46 -27.89 -17.65
N MET A 232 2.39 -27.42 -18.28
CA MET A 232 2.40 -27.08 -19.71
C MET A 232 3.37 -25.94 -20.04
N LEU A 233 3.48 -24.92 -19.17
CA LEU A 233 4.37 -23.77 -19.38
C LEU A 233 5.85 -24.14 -19.27
N ILE A 234 6.22 -24.95 -18.28
CA ILE A 234 7.63 -25.32 -18.01
C ILE A 234 8.03 -26.58 -18.78
N GLY A 235 7.07 -27.36 -19.29
CA GLY A 235 7.31 -28.65 -19.93
C GLY A 235 7.77 -29.74 -18.95
N LYS A 236 7.56 -29.54 -17.64
CA LYS A 236 7.92 -30.48 -16.56
C LYS A 236 6.70 -30.75 -15.69
N GLU A 237 6.52 -32.00 -15.28
CA GLU A 237 5.39 -32.38 -14.43
C GLU A 237 5.54 -31.78 -13.03
N VAL A 238 4.54 -31.02 -12.59
CA VAL A 238 4.50 -30.39 -11.27
C VAL A 238 3.78 -31.33 -10.32
N ILE A 239 4.55 -32.12 -9.58
CA ILE A 239 4.06 -33.06 -8.55
C ILE A 239 3.63 -32.28 -7.30
#